data_AF-A0A9P8K5B0-F1
#
_entry.id   AF-A0A9P8K5B0-F1
#
_cell.length_a   1.000
_cell.length_b   1.000
_cell.length_c   1.000
_cell.angle_alpha   90.00
_cell.angle_beta   90.00
_cell.angle_gamma   90.00
#
_symmetry.space_group_name_H-M   'P 1'
#
loop_
_entity.id
_entity.type
_entity.pdbx_description
1 polymer ?
#
loop_
_entity_poly.entity_id
_entity_poly.type
_entity_poly.pdbx_seq_one_letter_code
_entity_poly.pdbx_strand_id
1 'polypeptide(L)'
;MKVTDFCHAIGVSSNAYYNFMHKHGTMKGDECAAYPAAFAFFKEREDAGLKIPTKKKQKTKDDDKGGKAQDDKLDISDTHLDGEDTDSVPVYDTCDDIRRQITAYLKKPGVTQAQFGRDLLAQFHTDTGPKGISAFRMQSFRGKKGPDAGNTSSVFYSAYVFFEKMRIKQGKPKSQKRK
;
A
#
# COMPACT_ATOMS: atom_id res chain seq x y z
N MET A 1 17.18 -6.08 -21.60
CA MET A 1 18.34 -5.23 -21.87
C MET A 1 18.82 -4.67 -20.53
N LYS A 2 20.10 -4.78 -20.19
CA LYS A 2 20.65 -4.14 -18.97
C LYS A 2 20.76 -2.64 -19.22
N VAL A 3 20.82 -1.83 -18.16
CA VAL A 3 20.93 -0.37 -18.27
C VAL A 3 22.20 0.03 -19.02
N THR A 4 23.32 -0.65 -18.77
CA THR A 4 24.58 -0.44 -19.50
C THR A 4 24.41 -0.65 -21.01
N ASP A 5 23.80 -1.76 -21.40
CA ASP A 5 23.57 -2.11 -22.80
C ASP A 5 22.63 -1.10 -23.48
N PHE A 6 21.66 -0.57 -22.74
CA PHE A 6 20.76 0.48 -23.20
C PHE A 6 21.50 1.80 -23.42
N CYS A 7 22.31 2.24 -22.45
CA CYS A 7 23.14 3.44 -22.58
C CYS A 7 24.07 3.39 -23.80
N HIS A 8 24.70 2.22 -24.03
CA HIS A 8 25.50 1.99 -25.24
C HIS A 8 24.66 2.08 -26.52
N ALA A 9 23.47 1.50 -26.52
CA ALA A 9 22.60 1.48 -27.70
C ALA A 9 22.05 2.87 -28.07
N ILE A 10 21.84 3.76 -27.10
CA ILE A 10 21.40 5.14 -27.33
C ILE A 10 22.57 6.14 -27.40
N GLY A 11 23.82 5.67 -27.31
CA GLY A 11 25.01 6.52 -27.41
C GLY A 11 25.22 7.50 -26.26
N VAL A 12 24.67 7.24 -25.06
CA VAL A 12 24.83 8.13 -23.90
C VAL A 12 25.67 7.48 -22.80
N SER A 13 26.38 8.32 -22.03
CA SER A 13 27.11 7.83 -20.87
C SER A 13 26.14 7.40 -19.76
N SER A 14 26.53 6.39 -18.97
CA SER A 14 25.77 5.97 -17.80
C SER A 14 25.50 7.12 -16.84
N ASN A 15 26.46 8.03 -16.67
CA ASN A 15 26.30 9.21 -15.83
C ASN A 15 25.19 10.14 -16.34
N ALA A 16 25.14 10.41 -17.65
CA ALA A 16 24.07 11.22 -18.25
C ALA A 16 22.69 10.56 -18.08
N TYR A 17 22.61 9.24 -18.29
CA TYR A 17 21.39 8.47 -18.06
C TYR A 17 20.91 8.58 -16.60
N TYR A 18 21.79 8.32 -15.63
CA TYR A 18 21.39 8.43 -14.22
C TYR A 18 21.05 9.87 -13.85
N ASN A 19 21.80 10.87 -14.31
CA ASN A 19 21.49 12.27 -14.06
C ASN A 19 20.10 12.64 -14.54
N PHE A 20 19.68 12.16 -15.71
CA PHE A 20 18.31 12.31 -16.20
C PHE A 20 17.29 11.59 -15.30
N MET A 21 17.53 10.32 -14.97
CA MET A 21 16.60 9.49 -14.18
C MET A 21 16.35 10.03 -12.75
N HIS A 22 17.26 10.84 -12.21
CA HIS A 22 17.10 11.50 -10.90
C HIS A 22 16.41 12.87 -10.97
N LYS A 23 16.06 13.38 -12.17
CA LYS A 23 15.27 14.61 -12.31
C LYS A 23 13.77 14.30 -12.26
N HIS A 24 13.01 15.19 -11.62
CA HIS A 24 11.56 15.09 -11.50
C HIS A 24 10.88 16.42 -11.83
N GLY A 25 9.97 16.42 -12.80
CA GLY A 25 9.20 17.59 -13.23
C GLY A 25 9.05 17.65 -14.75
N THR A 26 7.94 18.21 -15.24
CA THR A 26 7.54 18.17 -16.67
C THR A 26 8.61 18.66 -17.65
N MET A 27 9.41 19.64 -17.24
CA MET A 27 10.47 20.24 -18.08
C MET A 27 11.88 20.02 -17.51
N LYS A 28 12.03 19.25 -16.42
CA LYS A 28 13.35 19.04 -15.81
C LYS A 28 14.07 17.91 -16.53
N GLY A 29 15.23 18.22 -17.11
CA GLY A 29 16.04 17.27 -17.88
C GLY A 29 15.89 17.40 -19.40
N ASP A 30 15.23 18.45 -19.89
CA ASP A 30 15.14 18.80 -21.32
C ASP A 30 16.53 19.03 -21.94
N GLU A 31 17.46 19.58 -21.15
CA GLU A 31 18.87 19.74 -21.52
C GLU A 31 19.65 18.41 -21.60
N CYS A 32 19.07 17.28 -21.15
CA CYS A 32 19.77 16.01 -21.14
C CYS A 32 19.58 15.24 -22.45
N ALA A 33 20.68 15.02 -23.17
CA ALA A 33 20.70 14.24 -24.40
C ALA A 33 20.17 12.80 -24.26
N ALA A 34 20.10 12.25 -23.04
CA ALA A 34 19.51 10.94 -22.77
C ALA A 34 18.02 10.85 -23.12
N TYR A 35 17.27 11.95 -23.02
CA TYR A 35 15.84 11.97 -23.31
C TYR A 35 15.52 11.80 -24.81
N PRO A 36 16.00 12.66 -25.73
CA PRO A 36 15.72 12.52 -27.15
C PRO A 36 16.30 11.23 -27.75
N ALA A 37 17.49 10.81 -27.30
CA ALA A 37 18.12 9.57 -27.77
C ALA A 37 17.34 8.32 -27.35
N ALA A 38 16.84 8.28 -26.10
CA ALA A 38 15.97 7.20 -25.65
C ALA A 38 14.64 7.16 -26.43
N PHE A 39 14.05 8.33 -26.72
CA PHE A 39 12.80 8.42 -27.48
C PHE A 39 12.95 7.84 -28.89
N ALA A 40 13.99 8.24 -29.63
CA ALA A 40 14.27 7.72 -30.98
C ALA A 40 14.41 6.20 -30.97
N PHE A 41 15.18 5.66 -30.02
CA PHE A 41 15.40 4.23 -29.87
C PHE A 41 14.13 3.42 -29.57
N PHE A 42 13.22 3.97 -28.77
CA PHE A 42 11.93 3.32 -28.52
C PHE A 42 10.99 3.42 -29.72
N LYS A 43 11.02 4.53 -30.47
CA LYS A 43 10.24 4.69 -31.71
C LYS A 43 10.66 3.73 -32.80
N GLU A 44 11.95 3.60 -33.05
CA GLU A 44 12.47 2.61 -34.02
C GLU A 44 12.05 1.17 -33.67
N ARG A 45 11.95 0.85 -32.38
CA ARG A 45 11.48 -0.48 -31.93
C ARG A 45 9.98 -0.65 -32.04
N GLU A 46 9.22 0.41 -31.81
CA GLU A 46 7.77 0.42 -32.05
C GLU A 46 7.48 0.18 -33.53
N ASP A 47 8.18 0.89 -34.43
CA ASP A 47 8.06 0.76 -35.88
C ASP A 47 8.52 -0.62 -36.38
N ALA A 48 9.55 -1.20 -35.75
CA ALA A 48 10.00 -2.57 -36.01
C ALA A 48 9.07 -3.66 -35.40
N GLY A 49 7.93 -3.28 -34.79
CA GLY A 49 6.98 -4.22 -34.19
C GLY A 49 7.49 -4.93 -32.93
N LEU A 50 8.61 -4.49 -32.37
CA LEU A 50 9.19 -5.05 -31.15
C LEU A 50 8.44 -4.50 -29.93
N LYS A 51 7.76 -5.37 -29.19
CA LYS A 51 7.07 -4.99 -27.95
C LYS A 51 8.07 -4.40 -26.96
N ILE A 52 8.01 -3.09 -26.76
CA ILE A 52 8.75 -2.42 -25.68
C ILE A 52 8.24 -3.03 -24.38
N PRO A 53 9.12 -3.56 -23.51
CA PRO A 53 8.72 -4.02 -22.18
C PRO A 53 8.40 -2.79 -21.34
N THR A 54 7.20 -2.26 -21.52
CA THR A 54 6.55 -1.50 -20.46
C THR A 54 6.55 -2.42 -19.24
N LYS A 55 7.03 -1.93 -18.08
CA LYS A 55 6.78 -2.63 -16.83
C LYS A 55 5.30 -2.94 -16.83
N LYS A 56 4.95 -4.23 -16.94
CA LYS A 56 3.59 -4.69 -16.73
C LYS A 56 3.15 -4.03 -15.43
N LYS A 57 2.23 -3.06 -15.52
CA LYS A 57 1.28 -2.83 -14.45
C LYS A 57 0.73 -4.23 -14.17
N GLN A 58 1.02 -4.74 -12.98
CA GLN A 58 0.72 -6.11 -12.60
C GLN A 58 -0.79 -6.32 -12.73
N LYS A 59 -1.23 -6.73 -13.93
CA LYS A 59 -2.55 -7.30 -14.15
C LYS A 59 -2.48 -8.65 -13.45
N THR A 60 -3.11 -8.73 -12.29
CA THR A 60 -3.59 -9.99 -11.76
C THR A 60 -4.42 -10.63 -12.86
N LYS A 61 -3.94 -11.77 -13.37
CA LYS A 61 -4.77 -12.64 -14.18
C LYS A 61 -5.82 -13.22 -13.24
N ASP A 62 -7.06 -12.92 -13.59
CA ASP A 62 -8.20 -13.75 -13.26
C ASP A 62 -7.98 -15.09 -13.98
N ASP A 63 -7.76 -16.15 -13.22
CA ASP A 63 -7.87 -17.53 -13.70
C ASP A 63 -8.73 -18.25 -12.66
N ASP A 64 -10.02 -18.25 -12.95
CA ASP A 64 -11.05 -19.11 -12.36
C ASP A 64 -10.68 -20.59 -12.59
N LYS A 65 -10.36 -21.29 -11.49
CA LYS A 65 -10.87 -22.64 -11.23
C LYS A 65 -10.51 -23.13 -9.82
N GLY A 66 -11.56 -23.20 -8.99
CA GLY A 66 -11.75 -24.36 -8.13
C GLY A 66 -11.25 -24.27 -6.69
N GLY A 67 -11.93 -23.48 -5.87
CA GLY A 67 -11.95 -23.67 -4.42
C GLY A 67 -12.63 -22.50 -3.74
N LYS A 68 -13.85 -22.73 -3.19
CA LYS A 68 -14.62 -21.76 -2.39
C LYS A 68 -13.75 -21.16 -1.27
N ALA A 69 -13.07 -20.06 -1.54
CA ALA A 69 -12.69 -19.08 -0.55
C ALA A 69 -13.66 -17.92 -0.78
N GLN A 70 -14.67 -17.87 0.08
CA GLN A 70 -15.60 -16.77 0.24
C GLN A 70 -14.80 -15.46 0.08
N ASP A 71 -15.15 -14.68 -0.94
CA ASP A 71 -14.76 -13.28 -1.06
C ASP A 71 -15.45 -12.54 0.10
N ASP A 72 -14.92 -12.76 1.30
CA ASP A 72 -15.27 -12.07 2.52
C ASP A 72 -14.53 -10.74 2.50
N LYS A 73 -14.81 -9.91 1.50
CA LYS A 73 -14.77 -8.46 1.67
C LYS A 73 -15.87 -8.13 2.68
N LEU A 74 -15.63 -8.47 3.95
CA LEU A 74 -16.52 -8.24 5.06
C LEU A 74 -16.74 -6.74 5.12
N ASP A 75 -17.91 -6.32 4.68
CA ASP A 75 -18.29 -4.93 4.69
C ASP A 75 -18.47 -4.48 6.14
N ILE A 76 -17.45 -3.92 6.76
CA ILE A 76 -17.52 -3.51 8.17
C ILE A 76 -18.25 -2.17 8.38
N SER A 77 -18.82 -1.58 7.32
CA SER A 77 -19.51 -0.29 7.38
C SER A 77 -20.79 -0.32 8.21
N ASP A 78 -21.52 -1.44 8.21
CA ASP A 78 -22.78 -1.59 8.97
C ASP A 78 -22.59 -1.75 10.49
N THR A 79 -21.37 -2.09 10.93
CA THR A 79 -21.08 -2.25 12.34
C THR A 79 -20.77 -0.88 12.93
N HIS A 80 -21.23 -0.59 14.14
CA HIS A 80 -20.89 0.63 14.87
C HIS A 80 -20.28 0.29 16.23
N LEU A 81 -19.27 1.05 16.66
CA LEU A 81 -18.69 0.97 18.01
C LEU A 81 -19.05 2.20 18.83
N ASP A 82 -19.26 2.00 20.13
CA ASP A 82 -19.47 3.12 21.06
C ASP A 82 -18.26 4.06 21.06
N GLY A 83 -18.49 5.35 20.80
CA GLY A 83 -17.45 6.38 20.71
C GLY A 83 -16.74 6.45 19.35
N GLU A 84 -17.24 5.76 18.33
CA GLU A 84 -16.71 5.82 16.96
C GLU A 84 -16.92 7.20 16.31
N ASP A 85 -18.08 7.83 16.53
CA ASP A 85 -18.40 9.15 15.95
C ASP A 85 -17.46 10.27 16.45
N THR A 86 -16.89 10.08 17.65
CA THR A 86 -15.99 11.04 18.29
C THR A 86 -14.54 10.57 18.29
N ASP A 87 -14.21 9.52 17.52
CA ASP A 87 -12.88 8.89 17.48
C ASP A 87 -12.31 8.56 18.89
N SER A 88 -13.19 8.17 19.83
CA SER A 88 -12.89 7.98 21.25
C SER A 88 -13.08 6.53 21.74
N VAL A 89 -13.25 5.58 20.82
CA VAL A 89 -13.35 4.14 21.11
C VAL A 89 -12.22 3.66 22.05
N PRO A 90 -12.53 3.07 23.22
CA PRO A 90 -11.52 2.53 24.13
C PRO A 90 -10.69 1.41 23.48
N VAL A 91 -9.36 1.53 23.54
CA VAL A 91 -8.41 0.56 22.97
C VAL A 91 -7.92 -0.41 24.05
N TYR A 92 -8.15 -1.70 23.85
CA TYR A 92 -7.74 -2.76 24.80
C TYR A 92 -6.57 -3.63 24.32
N ASP A 93 -6.22 -3.53 23.03
CA ASP A 93 -5.12 -4.30 22.44
C ASP A 93 -3.80 -3.53 22.54
N THR A 94 -2.69 -4.25 22.66
CA THR A 94 -1.35 -3.64 22.61
C THR A 94 -0.90 -3.42 21.17
N CYS A 95 0.15 -2.63 20.96
CA CYS A 95 0.77 -2.48 19.65
C CYS A 95 1.27 -3.83 19.09
N ASP A 96 1.72 -4.76 19.93
CA ASP A 96 2.12 -6.12 19.51
C ASP A 96 0.91 -6.91 18.98
N ASP A 97 -0.24 -6.82 19.64
CA ASP A 97 -1.48 -7.47 19.21
C ASP A 97 -1.95 -6.93 17.86
N ILE A 98 -1.99 -5.60 17.71
CA ILE A 98 -2.36 -4.95 16.45
C ILE A 98 -1.38 -5.33 15.33
N ARG A 99 -0.07 -5.35 15.58
CA ARG A 99 0.91 -5.79 14.57
C ARG A 99 0.69 -7.23 14.12
N ARG A 100 0.33 -8.13 15.04
CA ARG A 100 -0.05 -9.51 14.71
C ARG A 100 -1.32 -9.58 13.86
N GLN A 101 -2.36 -8.83 14.23
CA GLN A 101 -3.62 -8.77 13.47
C GLN A 101 -3.40 -8.23 12.06
N ILE A 102 -2.67 -7.11 11.90
CA ILE A 102 -2.30 -6.55 10.60
C ILE A 102 -1.55 -7.57 9.75
N THR A 103 -0.55 -8.25 10.35
CA THR A 103 0.24 -9.25 9.63
C THR A 103 -0.62 -10.43 9.16
N ALA A 104 -1.56 -10.89 9.99
CA ALA A 104 -2.48 -11.95 9.61
C ALA A 104 -3.48 -11.50 8.53
N TYR A 105 -3.97 -10.26 8.61
CA TYR A 105 -4.91 -9.71 7.64
C TYR A 105 -4.29 -9.54 6.26
N LEU A 106 -3.08 -9.00 6.18
CA LEU A 106 -2.36 -8.82 4.91
C LEU A 106 -1.91 -10.14 4.24
N LYS A 107 -1.96 -11.27 4.95
CA LYS A 107 -1.70 -12.60 4.36
C LYS A 107 -2.90 -13.18 3.63
N LYS A 108 -4.11 -12.63 3.82
CA LYS A 108 -5.31 -13.10 3.14
C LYS A 108 -5.23 -12.79 1.64
N PRO A 109 -5.68 -13.71 0.77
CA PRO A 109 -5.75 -13.43 -0.66
C PRO A 109 -6.67 -12.23 -0.93
N GLY A 110 -6.33 -11.41 -1.93
CA GLY A 110 -7.13 -10.24 -2.32
C GLY A 110 -6.93 -8.98 -1.48
N VAL A 111 -6.30 -9.07 -0.30
CA VAL A 111 -6.03 -7.89 0.55
C VAL A 111 -4.75 -7.18 0.09
N THR A 112 -4.87 -5.91 -0.32
CA THR A 112 -3.71 -5.07 -0.65
C THR A 112 -3.39 -4.07 0.46
N GLN A 113 -2.12 -3.76 0.62
CA GLN A 113 -1.66 -2.78 1.61
C GLN A 113 -2.28 -1.38 1.38
N ALA A 114 -2.50 -1.00 0.12
CA ALA A 114 -3.11 0.27 -0.25
C ALA A 114 -4.62 0.30 0.06
N GLN A 115 -5.34 -0.80 -0.20
CA GLN A 115 -6.75 -0.90 0.17
C GLN A 115 -6.91 -0.85 1.68
N PHE A 116 -6.12 -1.64 2.41
CA PHE A 116 -6.17 -1.62 3.87
C PHE A 116 -5.88 -0.23 4.44
N GLY A 117 -4.93 0.53 3.88
CA GLY A 117 -4.70 1.92 4.29
C GLY A 117 -5.92 2.84 4.11
N ARG A 118 -6.73 2.63 3.06
CA ARG A 118 -8.00 3.35 2.88
C ARG A 118 -9.05 2.89 3.88
N ASP A 119 -9.15 1.58 4.13
CA ASP A 119 -10.10 1.02 5.08
C ASP A 119 -9.83 1.53 6.50
N LEU A 120 -8.55 1.66 6.88
CA LEU A 120 -8.13 2.24 8.15
C LEU A 120 -8.43 3.75 8.23
N LEU A 121 -8.25 4.48 7.13
CA LEU A 121 -8.59 5.90 7.09
C LEU A 121 -10.09 6.12 7.33
N ALA A 122 -10.94 5.25 6.80
CA ALA A 122 -12.38 5.30 6.98
C ALA A 122 -12.86 5.00 8.41
N GLN A 123 -11.96 4.66 9.34
CA GLN A 123 -12.29 4.48 10.77
C GLN A 123 -12.19 5.78 11.57
N PHE A 124 -11.80 6.89 10.93
CA PHE A 124 -11.81 8.21 11.55
C PHE A 124 -13.02 9.01 11.07
N HIS A 125 -13.77 9.58 12.01
CA HIS A 125 -15.02 10.30 11.74
C HIS A 125 -14.90 11.80 12.04
N THR A 126 -13.88 12.21 12.80
CA THR A 126 -13.65 13.61 13.14
C THR A 126 -12.60 14.29 12.25
N ASP A 127 -12.67 15.62 12.16
CA ASP A 127 -11.66 16.44 11.48
C ASP A 127 -10.26 16.38 12.13
N THR A 128 -10.15 15.78 13.32
CA THR A 128 -8.88 15.58 14.02
C THR A 128 -8.12 14.35 13.52
N GLY A 129 -8.78 13.50 12.73
CA GLY A 129 -8.20 12.34 12.09
C GLY A 129 -7.08 12.67 11.09
N PRO A 130 -6.22 11.68 10.75
CA PRO A 130 -5.20 11.88 9.72
C PRO A 130 -5.86 12.11 8.35
N LYS A 131 -5.34 13.03 7.54
CA LYS A 131 -5.77 13.21 6.13
C LYS A 131 -5.48 12.00 5.21
N GLY A 132 -4.78 10.99 5.74
CA GLY A 132 -4.41 9.80 5.01
C GLY A 132 -3.47 8.89 5.79
N ILE A 133 -3.53 7.59 5.48
CA ILE A 133 -2.61 6.58 6.00
C ILE A 133 -1.69 6.14 4.87
N SER A 134 -0.45 6.62 4.92
CA SER A 134 0.57 6.26 3.94
C SER A 134 1.15 4.88 4.19
N ALA A 135 1.60 4.21 3.12
CA ALA A 135 2.28 2.92 3.22
C ALA A 135 3.50 2.97 4.16
N PHE A 136 4.23 4.10 4.16
CA PHE A 136 5.36 4.33 5.04
C PHE A 136 4.96 4.35 6.53
N ARG A 137 3.89 5.06 6.91
CA ARG A 137 3.42 5.08 8.31
C ARG A 137 3.05 3.68 8.81
N MET A 138 2.39 2.90 7.97
CA MET A 138 2.04 1.53 8.31
C MET A 138 3.26 0.62 8.38
N GLN A 139 4.23 0.76 7.48
CA GLN A 139 5.48 0.02 7.53
C GLN A 139 6.31 0.39 8.77
N SER A 140 6.38 1.68 9.11
CA SER A 140 7.04 2.19 10.30
C SER A 140 6.41 1.62 11.57
N PHE A 141 5.08 1.66 11.69
CA PHE A 141 4.37 1.05 12.82
C PHE A 141 4.68 -0.45 12.94
N ARG A 142 4.60 -1.19 11.82
CA ARG A 142 4.89 -2.64 11.77
C ARG A 142 6.34 -2.99 12.11
N GLY A 143 7.29 -2.08 11.87
CA GLY A 143 8.71 -2.29 12.16
C GLY A 143 9.10 -2.08 13.63
N LYS A 144 8.23 -1.45 14.44
CA LYS A 144 8.46 -1.24 15.87
C LYS A 144 8.28 -2.55 16.66
N LYS A 145 8.80 -2.59 17.89
CA LYS A 145 8.74 -3.73 18.81
C LYS A 145 8.39 -3.26 20.21
N GLY A 146 7.56 -4.04 20.91
CA GLY A 146 7.11 -3.76 22.28
C GLY A 146 5.65 -3.31 22.36
N PRO A 147 5.01 -3.49 23.53
CA PRO A 147 3.56 -3.36 23.70
C PRO A 147 3.04 -1.95 23.44
N ASP A 148 3.84 -0.92 23.72
CA ASP A 148 3.43 0.49 23.56
C ASP A 148 4.13 1.19 22.39
N ALA A 149 5.01 0.47 21.68
CA ALA A 149 5.83 1.05 20.63
C ALA A 149 5.00 1.35 19.37
N GLY A 150 4.46 2.57 19.31
CA GLY A 150 3.59 3.04 18.23
C GLY A 150 2.17 3.40 18.67
N ASN A 151 1.90 3.49 19.97
CA ASN A 151 0.59 3.85 20.54
C ASN A 151 0.05 5.22 20.08
N THR A 152 0.93 6.16 19.73
CA THR A 152 0.55 7.47 19.16
C THR A 152 0.31 7.45 17.65
N SER A 153 0.52 6.31 16.99
CA SER A 153 0.32 6.20 15.55
C SER A 153 -1.17 6.14 15.22
N SER A 154 -1.60 6.91 14.22
CA SER A 154 -2.97 6.80 13.71
C SER A 154 -3.31 5.40 13.20
N VAL A 155 -2.30 4.62 12.77
CA VAL A 155 -2.45 3.21 12.36
C VAL A 155 -2.87 2.33 13.54
N PHE A 156 -2.42 2.63 14.76
CA PHE A 156 -2.73 1.82 15.93
C PHE A 156 -4.22 1.90 16.27
N TYR A 157 -4.74 3.12 16.45
CA TYR A 157 -6.15 3.36 16.75
C TYR A 157 -7.07 2.85 15.65
N SER A 158 -6.86 3.27 14.40
CA SER A 158 -7.71 2.86 13.28
C SER A 158 -7.71 1.35 13.06
N ALA A 159 -6.56 0.68 13.23
CA ALA A 159 -6.50 -0.78 13.08
C ALA A 159 -7.24 -1.48 14.21
N TYR A 160 -7.17 -0.96 15.44
CA TYR A 160 -7.97 -1.50 16.54
C TYR A 160 -9.47 -1.42 16.22
N VAL A 161 -9.97 -0.25 15.83
CA VAL A 161 -11.38 -0.04 15.45
C VAL A 161 -11.77 -0.99 14.31
N PHE A 162 -10.98 -1.04 13.24
CA PHE A 162 -11.20 -1.93 12.10
C PHE A 162 -11.34 -3.40 12.51
N PHE A 163 -10.41 -3.92 13.32
CA PHE A 163 -10.43 -5.32 13.74
C PHE A 163 -11.53 -5.62 14.77
N GLU A 164 -11.91 -4.65 15.59
CA GLU A 164 -13.03 -4.79 16.52
C GLU A 164 -14.37 -4.86 15.78
N LYS A 165 -14.58 -4.00 14.76
CA LYS A 165 -15.74 -4.09 13.86
C LYS A 165 -15.78 -5.42 13.11
N MET A 166 -14.62 -5.88 12.64
CA MET A 166 -14.48 -7.19 11.99
C MET A 166 -14.80 -8.35 12.95
N ARG A 167 -14.39 -8.27 14.23
CA ARG A 167 -14.72 -9.28 15.26
C ARG A 167 -16.23 -9.37 15.47
N ILE A 168 -16.90 -8.23 15.64
CA ILE A 168 -18.35 -8.16 15.85
C ILE A 168 -19.07 -8.79 14.66
N LYS A 169 -18.71 -8.39 13.43
CA LYS A 169 -19.35 -8.91 12.21
C LYS A 169 -19.15 -10.43 12.05
N GLN A 170 -18.04 -10.97 12.52
CA GLN A 170 -17.77 -12.41 12.53
C GLN A 170 -18.37 -13.15 13.74
N GLY A 171 -19.05 -12.46 14.66
CA GLY A 171 -19.61 -13.08 15.87
C GLY A 171 -18.55 -13.65 16.83
N LYS A 172 -17.29 -13.21 16.74
CA LYS A 172 -16.21 -13.76 17.58
C LYS A 172 -16.31 -13.23 19.01
N PRO A 173 -16.07 -14.05 20.04
CA PRO A 173 -16.13 -13.60 21.43
C PRO A 173 -15.05 -12.56 21.75
N LYS A 174 -15.30 -11.73 22.76
CA LYS A 174 -14.31 -10.79 23.30
C LYS A 174 -13.16 -11.57 23.95
N SER A 175 -11.93 -11.08 23.79
CA SER A 175 -10.76 -11.65 24.47
C SER A 175 -10.75 -11.29 25.96
N GLN A 176 -9.94 -11.98 26.76
CA GLN A 176 -9.82 -11.70 28.20
C GLN A 176 -9.35 -10.26 28.49
N LYS A 177 -8.59 -9.64 27.59
CA LYS A 177 -8.14 -8.24 27.70
C LYS A 177 -9.29 -7.22 27.55
N ARG A 178 -10.45 -7.67 27.06
CA ARG A 178 -11.64 -6.86 26.75
C ARG A 178 -12.84 -7.20 27.67
N LYS A 179 -12.61 -8.03 28.70
CA LYS A 179 -13.64 -8.40 29.68
C LYS A 179 -13.69 -7.40 30.81
#